data_AF-A0A1C4YMB8-F1
#
_entry.id   AF-A0A1C4YMB8-F1
#
_cell.length_a   1.000
_cell.length_b   1.000
_cell.length_c   1.000
_cell.angle_alpha   90.00
_cell.angle_beta   90.00
_cell.angle_gamma   90.00
#
_symmetry.space_group_name_H-M   'P 1'
#
loop_
_entity.id
_entity.type
_entity.pdbx_description
1 polymer ?
#
loop_
_entity_poly.entity_id
_entity_poly.type
_entity_poly.pdbx_seq_one_letter_code
_entity_poly.pdbx_strand_id
1 'polypeptide(L)'
;MAGVDAPPGAALGCGGRLAAGARADGLAGADRVEGRGHCAILRLLRPYPTTAVQRRRTIAAARAGEDEFARRYRILPRDMDLADRLVAPELHAAHVTGLVPPWTVIGDELYTVVTDRRPLTPRRVAKRVDELLRIADLLGPGERA
;
A
#
# COMPACT_ATOMS: atom_id res chain seq x y z
N MET A 1 -40.73 32.34 -18.16
CA MET A 1 -40.79 31.19 -17.23
C MET A 1 -39.51 30.40 -17.45
N ALA A 2 -38.68 30.32 -16.41
CA ALA A 2 -37.30 29.90 -16.48
C ALA A 2 -37.16 28.38 -16.62
N GLY A 3 -36.29 27.94 -17.54
CA GLY A 3 -35.81 26.57 -17.64
C GLY A 3 -34.83 26.28 -16.50
N VAL A 4 -34.97 25.10 -15.90
CA VAL A 4 -34.05 24.57 -14.89
C VAL A 4 -33.13 23.58 -15.59
N ASP A 5 -31.92 24.05 -15.86
CA ASP A 5 -30.80 23.28 -16.39
C ASP A 5 -30.15 22.49 -15.24
N ALA A 6 -29.95 21.19 -15.43
CA ALA A 6 -29.31 20.30 -14.45
C ALA A 6 -27.80 20.24 -14.72
N PRO A 7 -26.92 20.34 -13.71
CA PRO A 7 -25.48 20.31 -13.95
C PRO A 7 -24.99 18.88 -14.28
N PRO A 8 -24.11 18.71 -15.28
CA PRO A 8 -23.47 17.44 -15.59
C PRO A 8 -22.40 17.08 -14.54
N GLY A 9 -22.30 15.77 -14.28
CA GLY A 9 -21.45 15.18 -13.25
C GLY A 9 -19.97 15.51 -13.38
N ALA A 10 -19.39 15.92 -12.25
CA ALA A 10 -17.95 15.99 -12.05
C ALA A 10 -17.38 14.56 -11.94
N ALA A 11 -16.90 14.02 -13.06
CA ALA A 11 -15.97 12.90 -13.05
C ALA A 11 -14.60 13.44 -12.61
N LEU A 12 -14.24 13.19 -11.34
CA LEU A 12 -12.88 13.34 -10.84
C LEU A 12 -11.99 12.29 -11.52
N GLY A 13 -11.44 12.66 -12.68
CA GLY A 13 -10.37 11.92 -13.32
C GLY A 13 -9.10 12.08 -12.51
N CYS A 14 -8.65 11.00 -11.85
CA CYS A 14 -7.31 10.90 -11.27
C CYS A 14 -6.27 10.79 -12.41
N GLY A 15 -6.06 11.88 -13.15
CA GLY A 15 -5.01 12.06 -14.15
C GLY A 15 -3.80 12.76 -13.56
N GLY A 16 -3.28 12.25 -12.44
CA GLY A 16 -2.03 12.76 -11.88
C GLY A 16 -0.86 12.31 -12.75
N ARG A 17 -0.24 13.24 -13.48
CA ARG A 17 1.06 13.04 -14.15
C ARG A 17 2.10 12.66 -13.10
N LEU A 18 2.42 11.38 -13.00
CA LEU A 18 3.61 10.90 -12.31
C LEU A 18 4.83 11.46 -13.05
N ALA A 19 5.65 12.24 -12.34
CA ALA A 19 6.91 12.75 -12.85
C ALA A 19 7.77 11.57 -13.34
N ALA A 20 8.20 11.66 -14.60
CA ALA A 20 9.06 10.68 -15.25
C ALA A 20 10.42 10.64 -14.52
N GLY A 21 10.68 9.56 -13.77
CA GLY A 21 12.00 9.36 -13.16
C GLY A 21 12.10 8.22 -12.15
N ALA A 22 11.02 7.86 -11.44
CA ALA A 22 11.01 6.73 -10.53
C ALA A 22 10.10 5.63 -11.10
N ARG A 23 10.70 4.54 -11.60
CA ARG A 23 9.93 3.31 -11.82
C ARG A 23 9.43 2.87 -10.45
N ALA A 24 8.13 2.98 -10.23
CA ALA A 24 7.47 2.47 -9.04
C ALA A 24 7.44 0.93 -9.09
N ASP A 25 8.60 0.31 -8.91
CA ASP A 25 8.77 -1.15 -8.86
C ASP A 25 8.00 -1.78 -7.68
N GLY A 26 7.54 -0.96 -6.73
CA GLY A 26 6.62 -1.31 -5.64
C GLY A 26 5.20 -1.66 -6.09
N LEU A 27 4.75 -1.26 -7.28
CA LEU A 27 3.38 -1.46 -7.78
C LEU A 27 3.16 -2.77 -8.54
N ALA A 28 4.13 -3.68 -8.57
CA ALA A 28 4.09 -4.91 -9.38
C ALA A 28 2.97 -5.92 -8.99
N GLY A 29 2.24 -5.65 -7.90
CA GLY A 29 1.08 -6.42 -7.44
C GLY A 29 -0.28 -5.90 -7.94
N ALA A 30 -0.35 -4.70 -8.52
CA ALA A 30 -1.57 -4.25 -9.17
C ALA A 30 -1.76 -5.05 -10.45
N ASP A 31 -2.88 -5.77 -10.57
CA ASP A 31 -3.25 -6.44 -11.81
C ASP A 31 -3.42 -5.39 -12.92
N ARG A 32 -2.38 -5.27 -13.76
CA ARG A 32 -2.34 -4.33 -14.88
C ARG A 32 -3.34 -4.72 -15.98
N VAL A 33 -3.88 -5.94 -15.94
CA VAL A 33 -4.66 -6.51 -17.04
C VAL A 33 -6.12 -6.04 -17.02
N GLU A 34 -6.69 -5.76 -15.85
CA GLU A 34 -8.09 -5.30 -15.74
C GLU A 34 -8.25 -3.82 -15.37
N GLY A 35 -7.19 -3.12 -14.94
CA GLY A 35 -7.27 -1.71 -14.51
C GLY A 35 -8.18 -1.47 -13.30
N ARG A 36 -8.54 -2.54 -12.57
CA ARG A 36 -9.45 -2.51 -11.42
C ARG A 36 -8.66 -2.58 -10.13
N GLY A 37 -8.59 -1.47 -9.43
CA GLY A 37 -7.96 -1.39 -8.12
C GLY A 37 -8.17 -0.03 -7.50
N HIS A 38 -7.94 0.04 -6.20
CA HIS A 38 -7.94 1.30 -5.48
C HIS A 38 -6.54 1.55 -4.94
N CYS A 39 -6.08 2.78 -5.15
CA CYS A 39 -4.87 3.28 -4.54
C CYS A 39 -5.28 4.22 -3.41
N ALA A 40 -4.68 4.04 -2.24
CA ALA A 40 -4.72 5.04 -1.18
C ALA A 40 -3.30 5.52 -0.90
N ILE A 41 -3.19 6.82 -0.65
CA ILE A 41 -1.92 7.51 -0.42
C ILE A 41 -2.06 8.26 0.90
N LEU A 42 -1.11 8.06 1.81
CA LEU A 42 -0.96 8.82 3.04
C LEU A 42 0.38 9.53 3.01
N ARG A 43 0.37 10.84 3.26
CA ARG A 43 1.59 11.60 3.48
C ARG A 43 2.04 11.44 4.92
N LEU A 44 3.25 10.94 5.08
CA LEU A 44 3.94 10.77 6.35
C LEU A 44 4.58 12.10 6.76
N LEU A 45 4.76 12.30 8.06
CA LEU A 45 5.35 13.54 8.59
C LEU A 45 6.85 13.65 8.32
N ARG A 46 7.52 12.52 8.06
CA ARG A 46 8.96 12.44 7.81
C ARG A 46 9.21 11.54 6.60
N PRO A 47 10.26 11.80 5.82
CA PRO A 47 10.64 10.91 4.74
C PRO A 47 11.20 9.59 5.30
N TYR A 48 10.88 8.51 4.62
CA TYR A 48 11.37 7.17 4.86
C TYR A 48 12.16 6.68 3.65
N PRO A 49 13.07 5.72 3.85
CA PRO A 49 13.71 5.02 2.75
C PRO A 49 12.68 4.33 1.86
N THR A 50 13.00 4.21 0.58
CA THR A 50 12.16 3.45 -0.34
C THR A 50 12.15 1.98 0.06
N THR A 51 10.98 1.53 0.50
CA THR A 51 10.73 0.16 0.94
C THR A 51 9.34 -0.28 0.46
N ALA A 52 9.24 -1.51 -0.03
CA ALA A 52 7.94 -2.09 -0.39
C ALA A 52 7.76 -3.46 0.26
N VAL A 53 6.55 -3.74 0.74
CA VAL A 53 6.11 -5.08 1.12
C VAL A 53 5.12 -5.57 0.07
N GLN A 54 5.51 -6.60 -0.66
CA GLN A 54 4.70 -7.20 -1.72
C GLN A 54 4.28 -8.60 -1.34
N ARG A 55 3.04 -8.97 -1.67
CA ARG A 55 2.60 -10.36 -1.63
C ARG A 55 3.29 -11.16 -2.74
N ARG A 56 3.79 -12.35 -2.43
CA ARG A 56 4.31 -13.29 -3.41
C ARG A 56 3.16 -13.82 -4.28
N ARG A 57 3.38 -13.91 -5.58
CA ARG A 57 2.40 -14.47 -6.52
C ARG A 57 2.17 -15.96 -6.29
N THR A 58 3.24 -16.67 -5.96
CA THR A 58 3.22 -18.10 -5.63
C THR A 58 3.61 -18.26 -4.18
N ILE A 59 2.70 -18.81 -3.38
CA ILE A 59 2.96 -19.16 -1.98
C ILE A 59 3.56 -20.58 -2.01
N ALA A 60 4.79 -20.73 -1.54
CA ALA A 60 5.42 -22.04 -1.42
C ALA A 60 4.69 -22.89 -0.36
N ALA A 61 4.79 -24.22 -0.48
CA ALA A 61 4.31 -25.11 0.57
C ALA A 61 5.05 -24.81 1.89
N ALA A 62 4.32 -24.80 3.00
CA ALA A 62 4.86 -24.54 4.32
C ALA A 62 5.96 -25.54 4.68
N ARG A 63 7.14 -25.04 5.07
CA ARG A 63 8.19 -25.87 5.68
C ARG A 63 8.20 -25.68 7.20
N ALA A 64 8.57 -26.73 7.93
CA ALA A 64 8.70 -26.64 9.38
C ALA A 64 9.76 -25.57 9.74
N GLY A 65 9.38 -24.64 10.62
CA GLY A 65 10.24 -23.52 11.04
C GLY A 65 10.31 -22.34 10.07
N GLU A 66 9.59 -22.37 8.95
CA GLU A 66 9.54 -21.24 8.02
C GLU A 66 8.60 -20.14 8.53
N ASP A 67 9.10 -18.91 8.52
CA ASP A 67 8.34 -17.73 8.90
C ASP A 67 7.20 -17.47 7.90
N GLU A 68 5.96 -17.40 8.42
CA GLU A 68 4.75 -17.28 7.60
C GLU A 68 4.74 -15.96 6.80
N PHE A 69 5.34 -14.90 7.35
CA PHE A 69 5.48 -13.64 6.64
C PHE A 69 6.43 -13.79 5.45
N ALA A 70 7.63 -14.33 5.64
CA ALA A 70 8.60 -14.60 4.58
C ALA A 70 8.05 -15.52 3.47
N ARG A 71 7.15 -16.45 3.84
CA ARG A 71 6.46 -17.34 2.90
C ARG A 71 5.45 -16.63 2.01
N ARG A 72 4.70 -15.66 2.55
CA ARG A 72 3.61 -14.97 1.84
C ARG A 72 4.03 -13.65 1.22
N TYR A 73 5.03 -13.00 1.79
CA TYR A 73 5.44 -11.66 1.46
C TYR A 73 6.93 -11.61 1.13
N ARG A 74 7.32 -10.54 0.45
CA ARG A 74 8.71 -10.18 0.25
C ARG A 74 8.86 -8.69 0.53
N ILE A 75 9.94 -8.34 1.19
CA ILE A 75 10.36 -6.95 1.34
C ILE A 75 11.28 -6.64 0.16
N LEU A 76 11.04 -5.53 -0.52
CA LEU A 76 11.90 -4.98 -1.56
C LEU A 76 12.47 -3.66 -1.04
N PRO A 77 13.57 -3.71 -0.28
CA PRO A 77 14.23 -2.50 0.11
C PRO A 77 15.25 -2.08 -0.94
N ARG A 78 15.54 -0.78 -0.96
CA ARG A 78 16.77 -0.28 -1.58
C ARG A 78 17.99 -0.48 -0.67
N ASP A 79 17.75 -0.57 0.65
CA ASP A 79 18.75 -0.74 1.71
C ASP A 79 18.28 -1.83 2.70
N MET A 80 18.97 -2.97 2.71
CA MET A 80 18.61 -4.15 3.50
C MET A 80 18.73 -3.91 5.01
N ASP A 81 19.77 -3.20 5.47
CA ASP A 81 20.02 -2.97 6.90
C ASP A 81 18.97 -2.05 7.52
N LEU A 82 18.36 -1.22 6.68
CA LEU A 82 17.29 -0.31 7.07
C LEU A 82 15.91 -1.00 6.97
N ALA A 83 15.76 -1.96 6.07
CA ALA A 83 14.54 -2.75 5.90
C ALA A 83 14.19 -3.55 7.15
N ASP A 84 15.17 -4.25 7.72
CA ASP A 84 14.99 -5.09 8.90
C ASP A 84 14.65 -4.27 10.15
N ARG A 85 15.14 -3.01 10.22
CA ARG A 85 14.80 -2.06 11.28
C ARG A 85 13.41 -1.45 11.11
N LEU A 86 12.97 -1.26 9.87
CA LEU A 86 11.74 -0.56 9.53
C LEU A 86 10.52 -1.49 9.52
N VAL A 87 10.73 -2.79 9.26
CA VAL A 87 9.67 -3.80 9.29
C VAL A 87 9.79 -4.61 10.57
N ALA A 88 9.33 -4.04 11.67
CA ALA A 88 9.32 -4.69 12.98
C ALA A 88 8.44 -5.97 13.00
N PRO A 89 8.68 -6.91 13.92
CA PRO A 89 7.88 -8.14 14.04
C PRO A 89 6.37 -7.91 14.13
N GLU A 90 5.94 -6.80 14.70
CA GLU A 90 4.53 -6.39 14.80
C GLU A 90 3.92 -6.12 13.41
N LEU A 91 4.71 -5.57 12.47
CA LEU A 91 4.28 -5.35 11.10
C LEU A 91 4.21 -6.67 10.32
N HIS A 92 5.12 -7.61 10.57
CA HIS A 92 5.02 -8.97 10.04
C HIS A 92 3.72 -9.66 10.48
N ALA A 93 3.43 -9.62 11.79
CA ALA A 93 2.23 -10.21 12.35
C ALA A 93 0.96 -9.59 11.72
N ALA A 94 0.91 -8.27 11.59
CA ALA A 94 -0.22 -7.57 10.98
C ALA A 94 -0.47 -7.97 9.51
N HIS A 95 0.59 -8.23 8.74
CA HIS A 95 0.48 -8.76 7.37
C HIS A 95 -0.06 -10.19 7.37
N VAL A 96 0.50 -11.06 8.23
CA VAL A 96 0.10 -12.48 8.31
C VAL A 96 -1.38 -12.62 8.69
N THR A 97 -1.88 -11.79 9.60
CA THR A 97 -3.29 -11.78 10.01
C THR A 97 -4.19 -11.03 9.02
N GLY A 98 -3.64 -10.39 7.99
CA GLY A 98 -4.39 -9.63 6.99
C GLY A 98 -4.99 -8.32 7.52
N LEU A 99 -4.43 -7.77 8.61
CA LEU A 99 -4.82 -6.48 9.17
C LEU A 99 -4.31 -5.32 8.32
N VAL A 100 -3.19 -5.52 7.63
CA VAL A 100 -2.62 -4.52 6.71
C VAL A 100 -2.42 -5.13 5.32
N PRO A 101 -2.69 -4.36 4.24
CA PRO A 101 -2.40 -4.79 2.88
C PRO A 101 -0.92 -4.61 2.53
N PRO A 102 -0.45 -5.20 1.41
CA PRO A 102 0.80 -4.83 0.76
C PRO A 102 0.92 -3.31 0.59
N TRP A 103 2.11 -2.78 0.79
CA TRP A 103 2.36 -1.34 0.80
C TRP A 103 3.72 -0.98 0.22
N THR A 104 3.89 0.28 -0.12
CA THR A 104 5.15 0.86 -0.59
C THR A 104 5.31 2.24 0.02
N VAL A 105 6.51 2.56 0.49
CA VAL A 105 6.87 3.91 0.92
C VAL A 105 7.94 4.46 -0.01
N ILE A 106 7.78 5.71 -0.45
CA ILE A 106 8.74 6.45 -1.26
C ILE A 106 8.82 7.87 -0.69
N GLY A 107 9.94 8.22 -0.03
CA GLY A 107 10.06 9.52 0.61
C GLY A 107 9.01 9.68 1.72
N ASP A 108 8.20 10.73 1.67
CA ASP A 108 7.13 11.01 2.63
C ASP A 108 5.78 10.39 2.23
N GLU A 109 5.72 9.51 1.24
CA GLU A 109 4.45 8.97 0.74
C GLU A 109 4.35 7.46 0.98
N LEU A 110 3.30 7.06 1.70
CA LEU A 110 2.89 5.68 1.91
C LEU A 110 1.72 5.32 0.99
N TYR A 111 1.90 4.25 0.23
CA TYR A 111 0.98 3.77 -0.77
C TYR A 111 0.47 2.37 -0.41
N THR A 112 -0.82 2.12 -0.60
CA THR A 112 -1.31 0.76 -0.84
C THR A 112 -2.05 0.71 -2.16
N VAL A 113 -1.92 -0.42 -2.85
CA VAL A 113 -2.76 -0.74 -3.99
C VAL A 113 -3.42 -2.07 -3.74
N VAL A 114 -4.75 -2.06 -3.79
CA VAL A 114 -5.56 -3.26 -3.63
C VAL A 114 -6.40 -3.48 -4.86
N THR A 115 -6.22 -4.65 -5.45
CA THR A 115 -7.06 -5.15 -6.54
C THR A 115 -8.38 -5.61 -5.93
N ASP A 116 -9.46 -4.89 -6.25
CA ASP A 116 -10.82 -5.27 -5.88
C ASP A 116 -11.69 -5.14 -7.14
N ARG A 117 -12.55 -6.14 -7.38
CA ARG A 117 -13.50 -6.14 -8.50
C ARG A 117 -14.81 -5.42 -8.15
N ARG A 118 -15.00 -5.07 -6.88
CA ARG A 118 -16.22 -4.45 -6.39
C ARG A 118 -16.09 -2.92 -6.41
N PRO A 119 -17.21 -2.16 -6.57
CA PRO A 119 -17.17 -0.70 -6.60
C PRO A 119 -16.61 -0.09 -5.32
N LEU A 120 -15.93 1.05 -5.42
CA LEU A 120 -15.50 1.80 -4.23
C LEU A 120 -16.72 2.33 -3.49
N THR A 121 -16.78 2.12 -2.18
CA THR A 121 -17.84 2.67 -1.31
C THR A 121 -17.21 3.48 -0.20
N PRO A 122 -17.91 4.45 0.42
CA PRO A 122 -17.36 5.24 1.54
C PRO A 122 -16.82 4.36 2.68
N ARG A 123 -17.53 3.27 3.01
CA ARG A 123 -17.07 2.28 4.01
C ARG A 123 -15.76 1.60 3.62
N ARG A 124 -15.56 1.32 2.32
CA ARG A 124 -14.29 0.76 1.83
C ARG A 124 -13.17 1.78 1.86
N VAL A 125 -13.44 3.03 1.53
CA VAL A 125 -12.47 4.13 1.65
C VAL A 125 -12.01 4.26 3.11
N ALA A 126 -12.96 4.35 4.04
CA ALA A 126 -12.65 4.42 5.48
C ALA A 126 -11.75 3.26 5.92
N LYS A 127 -12.11 2.02 5.55
CA LYS A 127 -11.27 0.85 5.83
C LYS A 127 -9.84 0.97 5.26
N ARG A 128 -9.67 1.48 4.03
CA ARG A 128 -8.33 1.67 3.44
C ARG A 128 -7.53 2.75 4.16
N VAL A 129 -8.20 3.80 4.62
CA VAL A 129 -7.57 4.83 5.46
C VAL A 129 -7.11 4.22 6.78
N ASP A 130 -7.96 3.45 7.45
CA ASP A 130 -7.62 2.76 8.71
C ASP A 130 -6.42 1.82 8.53
N GLU A 131 -6.39 1.05 7.44
CA GLU A 131 -5.26 0.18 7.09
C GLU A 131 -3.97 0.98 6.86
N LEU A 132 -4.03 2.13 6.19
CA LEU A 132 -2.85 2.99 5.95
C LEU A 132 -2.35 3.65 7.23
N LEU A 133 -3.26 4.16 8.06
CA LEU A 133 -2.91 4.72 9.36
C LEU A 133 -2.27 3.65 10.23
N ARG A 134 -2.81 2.42 10.21
CA ARG A 134 -2.22 1.30 10.94
C ARG A 134 -0.81 0.96 10.47
N ILE A 135 -0.55 1.00 9.16
CA ILE A 135 0.81 0.81 8.64
C ILE A 135 1.71 1.95 9.13
N ALA A 136 1.26 3.21 9.06
CA ALA A 136 2.05 4.36 9.53
C ALA A 136 2.37 4.26 11.03
N ASP A 137 1.42 3.84 11.85
CA ASP A 137 1.63 3.62 13.28
C ASP A 137 2.65 2.51 13.55
N LEU A 138 2.60 1.43 12.77
CA LEU A 138 3.50 0.27 12.88
C LEU A 138 4.91 0.53 12.33
N LEU A 139 5.02 1.42 11.34
CA LEU A 139 6.32 1.94 10.91
C LEU A 139 6.96 2.81 12.01
N GLY A 140 6.10 3.46 12.82
CA GLY A 140 6.47 4.23 14.00
C GLY A 140 7.38 5.43 13.70
N PRO A 141 7.57 6.35 14.67
CA PRO A 141 8.76 7.18 14.64
C PRO A 141 9.95 6.23 14.78
N GLY A 142 10.89 6.22 13.83
CA GLY A 142 12.10 5.37 13.84
C GLY A 142 13.08 5.60 15.01
N GLU A 143 12.59 6.09 16.15
CA GLU A 143 13.28 6.32 17.40
C GLU A 143 12.69 5.37 18.46
N ARG A 144 13.07 4.10 18.39
CA ARG A 144 13.47 3.42 19.63
C ARG A 144 14.97 3.58 19.71
N ALA A 145 15.37 4.38 20.70
CA ALA A 145 16.74 4.69 21.12
C ALA A 145 17.60 3.44 21.37
#